data_AF-A0A7R9WTA7-F1
#
_entry.id   AF-A0A7R9WTA7-F1
#
_cell.length_a   1.000
_cell.length_b   1.000
_cell.length_c   1.000
_cell.angle_alpha   90.00
_cell.angle_beta   90.00
_cell.angle_gamma   90.00
#
_symmetry.space_group_name_H-M   'P 1'
#
loop_
_entity.id
_entity.type
_entity.pdbx_description
1 polymer ?
#
loop_
_entity_poly.entity_id
_entity_poly.type
_entity_poly.pdbx_seq_one_letter_code
_entity_poly.pdbx_strand_id
1 'polypeptide(L)'
;ILHVKKYAALYFGEFDSFVSIILEVSKTAKVRASGYISQAPTFFQIAFATTIVLKRSQSFSPSERKRIKQMGKQCRKLLETAVKKGNPNAVHSLAILNAERAALNAHAITKQHKRHRAFRAAVKMYQAAIRIAARGGLIQDQALANERLGEHMLIETNFPNARETAKYHFGEAIRLYGEWRADGKVDQLQHRYKAI
;
A
#
# COMPACT_ATOMS: atom_id res chain seq x y z
N ILE A 1 9.64 -16.08 12.52
CA ILE A 1 10.42 -15.92 11.26
C ILE A 1 9.52 -15.52 10.07
N LEU A 2 8.48 -16.28 9.70
CA LEU A 2 7.63 -15.99 8.53
C LEU A 2 6.85 -14.66 8.61
N HIS A 3 6.35 -14.29 9.80
CA HIS A 3 5.62 -13.04 10.01
C HIS A 3 6.51 -11.80 9.81
N VAL A 4 7.77 -11.88 10.28
CA VAL A 4 8.77 -10.81 10.16
C VAL A 4 9.20 -10.62 8.69
N LYS A 5 9.43 -11.72 7.96
CA LYS A 5 9.77 -11.65 6.52
C LYS A 5 8.66 -11.02 5.68
N LYS A 6 7.39 -11.34 5.95
CA LYS A 6 6.22 -10.71 5.32
C LYS A 6 6.15 -9.22 5.62
N TYR A 7 6.32 -8.86 6.89
CA TYR A 7 6.27 -7.48 7.32
C TYR A 7 7.37 -6.65 6.64
N ALA A 8 8.62 -7.14 6.63
CA ALA A 8 9.73 -6.49 5.93
C ALA A 8 9.47 -6.35 4.42
N ALA A 9 9.07 -7.43 3.72
CA ALA A 9 8.87 -7.38 2.27
C ALA A 9 7.84 -6.31 1.83
N LEU A 10 6.79 -6.08 2.61
CA LEU A 10 5.81 -5.03 2.33
C LEU A 10 6.46 -3.63 2.40
N TYR A 11 7.11 -3.30 3.52
CA TYR A 11 7.66 -1.96 3.72
C TYR A 11 8.89 -1.71 2.85
N PHE A 12 9.67 -2.74 2.49
CA PHE A 12 10.78 -2.61 1.55
C PHE A 12 10.35 -2.59 0.07
N GLY A 13 9.05 -2.72 -0.23
CA GLY A 13 8.50 -2.68 -1.58
C GLY A 13 8.69 -3.96 -2.39
N GLU A 14 9.07 -5.06 -1.74
CA GLU A 14 9.29 -6.38 -2.34
C GLU A 14 7.96 -7.15 -2.47
N PHE A 15 6.99 -6.56 -3.16
CA PHE A 15 5.62 -7.08 -3.19
C PHE A 15 5.50 -8.43 -3.92
N ASP A 16 6.32 -8.67 -4.95
CA ASP A 16 6.34 -9.97 -5.65
C ASP A 16 6.79 -11.10 -4.71
N SER A 17 7.88 -10.88 -3.97
CA SER A 17 8.37 -11.80 -2.93
C SER A 17 7.32 -12.03 -1.85
N PHE A 18 6.66 -10.97 -1.38
CA PHE A 18 5.57 -11.08 -0.41
C PHE A 18 4.44 -11.97 -0.93
N VAL A 19 3.97 -11.74 -2.16
CA VAL A 19 2.86 -12.50 -2.74
C VAL A 19 3.24 -13.96 -2.98
N SER A 20 4.47 -14.24 -3.42
CA SER A 20 4.97 -15.61 -3.60
C SER A 20 4.97 -16.40 -2.28
N ILE A 21 5.48 -15.80 -1.20
CA ILE A 21 5.45 -16.41 0.14
C ILE A 21 4.01 -16.70 0.58
N ILE A 22 3.09 -15.78 0.33
CA ILE A 22 1.69 -15.94 0.70
C ILE A 22 1.00 -17.04 -0.12
N LEU A 23 1.28 -17.13 -1.42
CA LEU A 23 0.75 -18.19 -2.29
C LEU A 23 1.23 -19.57 -1.83
N GLU A 24 2.51 -19.70 -1.48
CA GLU A 24 3.07 -20.94 -0.94
C GLU A 24 2.38 -21.36 0.37
N VAL A 25 2.23 -20.43 1.31
CA VAL A 25 1.55 -20.68 2.59
C VAL A 25 0.06 -21.01 2.39
N SER A 26 -0.60 -20.42 1.39
CA SER A 26 -2.01 -20.69 1.11
C SER A 26 -2.26 -22.08 0.52
N LYS A 27 -1.23 -22.72 -0.06
CA LYS A 27 -1.31 -24.12 -0.53
C LYS A 27 -1.43 -25.09 0.65
N THR A 28 -0.83 -24.74 1.80
CA THR A 28 -0.75 -25.63 2.98
C THR A 28 -1.71 -25.23 4.09
N ALA A 29 -2.15 -23.96 4.15
CA ALA A 29 -3.04 -23.45 5.19
C ALA A 29 -4.42 -23.03 4.64
N LYS A 30 -5.50 -23.60 5.19
CA LYS A 30 -6.85 -23.02 5.05
C LYS A 30 -6.87 -21.71 5.83
N VAL A 31 -6.95 -20.57 5.13
CA VAL A 31 -7.15 -19.25 5.76
C VAL A 31 -8.50 -19.26 6.48
N ARG A 32 -8.50 -19.60 7.77
CA ARG A 32 -9.69 -19.47 8.63
C ARG A 32 -9.76 -18.04 9.11
N ALA A 33 -10.72 -17.30 8.56
CA ALA A 33 -11.14 -16.00 9.06
C ALA A 33 -11.88 -16.19 10.40
N SER A 34 -11.15 -16.35 11.50
CA SER A 34 -11.71 -16.22 12.84
C SER A 34 -11.56 -14.76 13.27
N GLY A 35 -12.67 -14.14 13.69
CA GLY A 35 -12.88 -12.69 13.79
C GLY A 35 -12.08 -11.95 14.85
N TYR A 36 -10.75 -11.93 14.74
CA TYR A 36 -9.88 -11.23 15.68
C TYR A 36 -9.30 -9.94 15.09
N ILE A 37 -9.31 -8.90 15.94
CA ILE A 37 -8.73 -7.56 15.72
C ILE A 37 -7.26 -7.65 15.24
N SER A 38 -6.53 -8.68 15.64
CA SER A 38 -5.14 -8.96 15.26
C SER A 38 -4.94 -9.36 13.79
N GLN A 39 -6.02 -9.69 13.05
CA GLN A 39 -5.90 -10.09 11.64
C GLN A 39 -6.02 -8.92 10.65
N ALA A 40 -6.51 -7.76 11.10
CA ALA A 40 -6.67 -6.58 10.24
C ALA A 40 -5.35 -6.13 9.59
N PRO A 41 -4.20 -6.07 10.32
CA PRO A 41 -2.91 -5.80 9.70
C PRO A 41 -2.56 -6.84 8.63
N THR A 42 -2.71 -8.14 8.90
CA THR A 42 -2.40 -9.19 7.91
C THR A 42 -3.27 -9.09 6.66
N PHE A 43 -4.57 -8.82 6.81
CA PHE A 43 -5.46 -8.61 5.66
C PHE A 43 -5.09 -7.37 4.86
N PHE A 44 -4.68 -6.29 5.54
CA PHE A 44 -4.16 -5.11 4.88
C PHE A 44 -2.93 -5.42 4.04
N GLN A 45 -1.93 -6.09 4.61
CA GLN A 45 -0.69 -6.41 3.91
C GLN A 45 -0.94 -7.28 2.67
N ILE A 46 -1.77 -8.31 2.81
CA ILE A 46 -2.16 -9.17 1.68
C ILE A 46 -2.92 -8.36 0.63
N ALA A 47 -3.94 -7.59 1.02
CA ALA A 47 -4.72 -6.81 0.07
C ALA A 47 -3.87 -5.75 -0.66
N PHE A 48 -2.94 -5.13 0.05
CA PHE A 48 -2.06 -4.09 -0.47
C PHE A 48 -1.06 -4.67 -1.48
N ALA A 49 -0.28 -5.69 -1.07
CA ALA A 49 0.71 -6.32 -1.94
C ALA A 49 0.06 -6.93 -3.19
N THR A 50 -1.06 -7.64 -3.05
CA THR A 50 -1.77 -8.24 -4.19
C THR A 50 -2.33 -7.17 -5.14
N THR A 51 -2.78 -6.02 -4.63
CA THR A 51 -3.25 -4.90 -5.46
C THR A 51 -2.14 -4.33 -6.35
N ILE A 52 -0.93 -4.18 -5.81
CA ILE A 52 0.23 -3.68 -6.54
C ILE A 52 0.72 -4.72 -7.56
N VAL A 53 0.91 -5.97 -7.14
CA VAL A 53 1.43 -7.06 -7.98
C VAL A 53 0.56 -7.32 -9.20
N LEU A 54 -0.78 -7.34 -9.05
CA LEU A 54 -1.69 -7.58 -10.17
C LEU A 54 -1.62 -6.52 -11.28
N LYS A 55 -1.14 -5.32 -10.95
CA LYS A 55 -1.07 -4.17 -11.86
C LYS A 55 0.32 -3.93 -12.42
N ARG A 56 1.38 -4.39 -11.72
CA ARG A 56 2.78 -4.17 -12.11
C ARG A 56 3.49 -5.43 -12.62
N SER A 57 3.23 -6.58 -12.02
CA SER A 57 4.04 -7.78 -12.25
C SER A 57 3.56 -8.55 -13.46
N GLN A 58 4.50 -9.02 -14.29
CA GLN A 58 4.27 -9.93 -15.42
C GLN A 58 4.57 -11.40 -15.06
N SER A 59 5.27 -11.64 -13.95
CA SER A 59 5.91 -12.92 -13.60
C SER A 59 4.97 -14.04 -13.15
N PHE A 60 3.69 -13.76 -12.90
CA PHE A 60 2.71 -14.75 -12.45
C PHE A 60 1.89 -15.35 -13.59
N SER A 61 1.69 -16.67 -13.54
CA SER A 61 0.82 -17.39 -14.47
C SER A 61 -0.64 -16.93 -14.38
N PRO A 62 -1.49 -17.18 -15.40
CA PRO A 62 -2.89 -16.79 -15.37
C PRO A 62 -3.68 -17.35 -14.18
N SER A 63 -3.39 -18.59 -13.76
CA SER A 63 -4.06 -19.24 -12.62
C SER A 63 -3.65 -18.60 -11.28
N GLU A 64 -2.37 -18.26 -11.12
CA GLU A 64 -1.86 -17.53 -9.96
C GLU A 64 -2.46 -16.13 -9.88
N ARG A 65 -2.49 -15.38 -11.00
CA ARG A 65 -3.14 -14.07 -11.06
C ARG A 65 -4.60 -14.13 -10.62
N LYS A 66 -5.34 -15.16 -11.04
CA LYS A 66 -6.73 -15.36 -10.60
C LYS A 66 -6.80 -15.55 -9.08
N ARG A 67 -5.92 -16.36 -8.49
CA ARG A 67 -5.84 -16.58 -7.04
C ARG A 67 -5.46 -15.31 -6.28
N ILE A 68 -4.39 -14.63 -6.70
CA ILE A 68 -3.93 -13.36 -6.14
C ILE A 68 -5.08 -12.34 -6.13
N LYS A 69 -5.81 -12.22 -7.25
CA LYS A 69 -6.99 -11.34 -7.36
C LYS A 69 -8.11 -11.72 -6.41
N GLN A 70 -8.42 -13.00 -6.27
CA GLN A 70 -9.43 -13.47 -5.33
C GLN A 70 -9.03 -13.18 -3.88
N MET A 71 -7.77 -13.44 -3.51
CA MET A 71 -7.25 -13.18 -2.17
C MET A 71 -7.29 -11.70 -1.82
N GLY A 72 -6.80 -10.82 -2.70
CA GLY A 72 -6.87 -9.37 -2.50
C GLY A 72 -8.31 -8.87 -2.34
N LYS A 73 -9.24 -9.38 -3.16
CA LYS A 73 -10.67 -9.05 -3.06
C LYS A 73 -11.28 -9.51 -1.73
N GLN A 74 -10.96 -10.71 -1.27
CA GLN A 74 -11.45 -11.25 0.00
C GLN A 74 -10.93 -10.45 1.20
N CYS A 75 -9.61 -10.22 1.27
CA CYS A 75 -8.98 -9.47 2.36
C CYS A 75 -9.54 -8.04 2.45
N ARG A 76 -9.71 -7.39 1.30
CA ARG A 76 -10.35 -6.07 1.26
C ARG A 76 -11.79 -6.10 1.78
N LYS A 77 -12.59 -7.08 1.36
CA LYS A 77 -13.98 -7.21 1.82
C LYS A 77 -14.03 -7.42 3.34
N LEU A 78 -13.10 -8.19 3.90
CA LEU A 78 -12.97 -8.36 5.34
C LEU A 78 -12.65 -7.06 6.06
N LEU A 79 -11.73 -6.23 5.52
CA LEU A 79 -11.45 -4.89 6.05
C LEU A 79 -12.68 -3.97 5.97
N GLU A 80 -13.39 -3.95 4.84
CA GLU A 80 -14.63 -3.18 4.68
C GLU A 80 -15.70 -3.61 5.70
N THR A 81 -15.87 -4.92 5.93
CA THR A 81 -16.77 -5.43 6.97
C THR A 81 -16.30 -5.06 8.36
N ALA A 82 -15.00 -5.12 8.66
CA ALA A 82 -14.45 -4.75 9.96
C ALA A 82 -14.69 -3.26 10.26
N VAL A 83 -14.47 -2.37 9.29
CA VAL A 83 -14.77 -0.94 9.42
C VAL A 83 -16.26 -0.71 9.68
N LYS A 84 -17.15 -1.38 8.93
CA LYS A 84 -18.61 -1.28 9.14
C LYS A 84 -19.04 -1.75 10.53
N LYS A 85 -18.33 -2.71 11.12
CA LYS A 85 -18.54 -3.18 12.49
C LYS A 85 -17.87 -2.30 13.55
N GLY A 86 -17.31 -1.16 13.16
CA GLY A 86 -16.71 -0.20 14.09
C GLY A 86 -15.29 -0.54 14.52
N ASN A 87 -14.54 -1.37 13.79
CA ASN A 87 -13.13 -1.64 14.13
C ASN A 87 -12.22 -0.47 13.68
N PRO A 88 -11.68 0.35 14.60
CA PRO A 88 -10.85 1.49 14.25
C PRO A 88 -9.52 1.08 13.61
N ASN A 89 -8.98 -0.09 13.96
CA ASN A 89 -7.74 -0.64 13.41
C ASN A 89 -7.87 -1.08 11.95
N ALA A 90 -9.09 -1.16 11.40
CA ALA A 90 -9.30 -1.44 9.99
C ALA A 90 -9.43 -0.15 9.15
N VAL A 91 -9.67 1.00 9.79
CA VAL A 91 -10.00 2.26 9.09
C VAL A 91 -8.79 2.79 8.34
N HIS A 92 -7.63 2.88 8.99
CA HIS A 92 -6.39 3.37 8.38
C HIS A 92 -5.93 2.45 7.24
N SER A 93 -5.95 1.14 7.46
CA SER A 93 -5.62 0.12 6.46
C SER A 93 -6.50 0.22 5.21
N LEU A 94 -7.81 0.37 5.41
CA LEU A 94 -8.75 0.53 4.30
C LEU A 94 -8.54 1.85 3.56
N ALA A 95 -8.21 2.93 4.27
CA ALA A 95 -7.91 4.23 3.65
C ALA A 95 -6.69 4.16 2.73
N ILE A 96 -5.58 3.57 3.18
CA ILE A 96 -4.36 3.37 2.37
C ILE A 96 -4.67 2.49 1.15
N LEU A 97 -5.35 1.36 1.36
CA LEU A 97 -5.70 0.45 0.27
C LEU A 97 -6.60 1.09 -0.79
N ASN A 98 -7.53 1.94 -0.36
CA ASN A 98 -8.40 2.68 -1.28
C ASN A 98 -7.62 3.73 -2.07
N ALA A 99 -6.67 4.43 -1.44
CA ALA A 99 -5.80 5.38 -2.12
C ALA A 99 -4.91 4.69 -3.17
N GLU A 100 -4.26 3.58 -2.82
CA GLU A 100 -3.42 2.80 -3.74
C GLU A 100 -4.24 2.30 -4.94
N ARG A 101 -5.44 1.76 -4.71
CA ARG A 101 -6.30 1.30 -5.80
C ARG A 101 -6.78 2.45 -6.68
N ALA A 102 -7.05 3.63 -6.11
CA ALA A 102 -7.38 4.82 -6.90
C ALA A 102 -6.20 5.25 -7.77
N ALA A 103 -4.97 5.26 -7.24
CA ALA A 103 -3.76 5.58 -7.98
C ALA A 103 -3.52 4.62 -9.14
N LEU A 104 -3.58 3.31 -8.89
CA LEU A 104 -3.41 2.28 -9.92
C LEU A 104 -4.50 2.34 -11.01
N ASN A 105 -5.73 2.68 -10.63
CA ASN A 105 -6.78 2.90 -11.60
C ASN A 105 -6.56 4.18 -12.42
N ALA A 106 -6.07 5.25 -11.80
CA ALA A 106 -5.72 6.47 -12.51
C ALA A 106 -4.66 6.20 -13.57
N HIS A 107 -3.61 5.43 -13.25
CA HIS A 107 -2.55 5.09 -14.20
C HIS A 107 -3.01 4.22 -15.37
N ALA A 108 -4.09 3.45 -15.21
CA ALA A 108 -4.66 2.64 -16.27
C ALA A 108 -5.53 3.45 -17.26
N ILE A 109 -5.83 4.71 -16.98
CA ILE A 109 -6.66 5.55 -17.83
C ILE A 109 -5.81 6.17 -18.95
N THR A 110 -6.18 5.89 -20.20
CA THR A 110 -5.52 6.44 -21.39
C THR A 110 -5.94 7.86 -21.73
N LYS A 111 -7.21 8.21 -21.48
CA LYS A 111 -7.74 9.56 -21.78
C LYS A 111 -7.22 10.58 -20.75
N GLN A 112 -6.38 11.51 -21.20
CA GLN A 112 -5.66 12.47 -20.33
C GLN A 112 -6.56 13.23 -19.35
N HIS A 113 -7.66 13.83 -19.80
CA HIS A 113 -8.56 14.58 -18.90
C HIS A 113 -9.18 13.71 -17.79
N LYS A 114 -9.48 12.43 -18.09
CA LYS A 114 -9.97 11.47 -17.09
C LYS A 114 -8.84 11.02 -16.16
N ARG A 115 -7.63 10.82 -16.71
CA ARG A 115 -6.43 10.48 -15.94
C ARG A 115 -6.12 11.57 -14.92
N HIS A 116 -6.05 12.83 -15.33
CA HIS A 116 -5.80 13.96 -14.43
C HIS A 116 -6.85 14.07 -13.30
N ARG A 117 -8.12 13.84 -13.62
CA ARG A 117 -9.20 13.82 -12.61
C ARG A 117 -9.00 12.68 -11.61
N ALA A 118 -8.73 11.47 -12.10
CA ALA A 118 -8.52 10.29 -11.27
C ALA A 118 -7.24 10.41 -10.42
N PHE A 119 -6.18 10.98 -10.98
CA PHE A 119 -4.92 11.29 -10.30
C PHE A 119 -5.17 12.21 -9.11
N ARG A 120 -5.85 13.34 -9.33
CA ARG A 120 -6.24 14.26 -8.23
C ARG A 120 -7.11 13.59 -7.17
N ALA A 121 -8.00 12.68 -7.57
CA ALA A 121 -8.81 11.92 -6.63
C ALA A 121 -7.93 10.98 -5.77
N ALA A 122 -6.97 10.28 -6.38
CA ALA A 122 -6.02 9.44 -5.65
C ALA A 122 -5.15 10.23 -4.68
N VAL A 123 -4.65 11.41 -5.07
CA VAL A 123 -3.93 12.33 -4.17
C VAL A 123 -4.77 12.68 -2.95
N LYS A 124 -6.04 13.08 -3.13
CA LYS A 124 -6.95 13.38 -2.01
C LYS A 124 -7.15 12.18 -1.08
N MET A 125 -7.22 10.97 -1.63
CA MET A 125 -7.36 9.74 -0.85
C MET A 125 -6.10 9.42 -0.05
N TYR A 126 -4.91 9.61 -0.61
CA TYR A 126 -3.66 9.48 0.14
C TYR A 126 -3.56 10.51 1.26
N GLN A 127 -3.88 11.77 0.99
CA GLN A 127 -3.88 12.81 2.03
C GLN A 127 -4.86 12.48 3.17
N ALA A 128 -6.03 11.90 2.85
CA ALA A 128 -6.95 11.41 3.86
C ALA A 128 -6.35 10.24 4.65
N ALA A 129 -5.72 9.27 3.99
CA ALA A 129 -5.06 8.13 4.64
C ALA A 129 -3.92 8.58 5.59
N ILE A 130 -3.09 9.54 5.16
CA ILE A 130 -2.03 10.15 5.98
C ILE A 130 -2.63 10.78 7.24
N ARG A 131 -3.68 11.60 7.09
CA ARG A 131 -4.34 12.24 8.25
C ARG A 131 -4.97 11.22 9.21
N ILE A 132 -5.59 10.17 8.68
CA ILE A 132 -6.18 9.10 9.50
C ILE A 132 -5.09 8.38 10.28
N ALA A 133 -4.00 7.99 9.63
CA ALA A 133 -2.87 7.31 10.29
C ALA A 133 -2.20 8.21 11.35
N ALA A 134 -1.97 9.49 11.03
CA ALA A 134 -1.40 10.46 11.96
C ALA A 134 -2.27 10.64 13.21
N ARG A 135 -3.58 10.82 13.06
CA ARG A 135 -4.52 10.93 14.19
C ARG A 135 -4.59 9.68 15.05
N GLY A 136 -4.33 8.51 14.46
CA GLY A 136 -4.29 7.23 15.16
C GLY A 136 -2.94 6.92 15.82
N GLY A 137 -1.92 7.77 15.67
CA GLY A 137 -0.55 7.46 16.15
C GLY A 137 0.12 6.31 15.40
N LEU A 138 -0.33 6.01 14.17
CA LEU A 138 0.12 4.87 13.38
C LEU A 138 1.27 5.29 12.46
N ILE A 139 2.44 5.54 13.06
CA ILE A 139 3.61 6.13 12.41
C ILE A 139 4.04 5.36 11.15
N GLN A 140 4.10 4.02 11.23
CA GLN A 140 4.49 3.16 10.10
C GLN A 140 3.53 3.26 8.90
N ASP A 141 2.24 3.42 9.17
CA ASP A 141 1.21 3.51 8.13
C ASP A 141 1.14 4.92 7.54
N GLN A 142 1.42 5.94 8.36
CA GLN A 142 1.62 7.31 7.90
C GLN A 142 2.87 7.40 7.01
N ALA A 143 3.97 6.74 7.38
CA ALA A 143 5.20 6.68 6.59
C ALA A 143 4.94 6.03 5.23
N LEU A 144 4.29 4.87 5.23
CA LEU A 144 3.89 4.16 4.02
C LEU A 144 3.01 5.03 3.12
N ALA A 145 1.96 5.67 3.67
CA ALA A 145 1.06 6.50 2.88
C ALA A 145 1.76 7.71 2.24
N ASN A 146 2.73 8.32 2.95
CA ASN A 146 3.59 9.37 2.41
C ASN A 146 4.48 8.84 1.28
N GLU A 147 5.18 7.72 1.48
CA GLU A 147 6.03 7.11 0.45
C GLU A 147 5.24 6.80 -0.83
N ARG A 148 4.06 6.17 -0.69
CA ARG A 148 3.20 5.84 -1.84
C ARG A 148 2.66 7.07 -2.55
N LEU A 149 2.33 8.14 -1.82
CA LEU A 149 1.93 9.41 -2.42
C LEU A 149 3.11 10.04 -3.17
N GLY A 150 4.31 10.06 -2.60
CA GLY A 150 5.51 10.52 -3.28
C GLY A 150 5.73 9.80 -4.61
N GLU A 151 5.65 8.47 -4.62
CA GLU A 151 5.72 7.67 -5.85
C GLU A 151 4.63 8.02 -6.85
N HIS A 152 3.39 8.21 -6.38
CA HIS A 152 2.28 8.59 -7.25
C HIS A 152 2.53 9.95 -7.91
N MET A 153 3.08 10.92 -7.17
CA MET A 153 3.38 12.26 -7.66
C MET A 153 4.42 12.25 -8.78
N LEU A 154 5.40 11.35 -8.75
CA LEU A 154 6.42 11.23 -9.80
C LEU A 154 5.88 10.73 -11.15
N ILE A 155 4.69 10.16 -11.20
CA ILE A 155 4.14 9.54 -12.42
C ILE A 155 3.49 10.56 -13.35
N GLU A 156 2.93 11.66 -12.82
CA GLU A 156 2.27 12.69 -13.64
C GLU A 156 3.16 13.93 -13.77
N THR A 157 3.84 14.05 -14.91
CA THR A 157 4.74 15.16 -15.22
C THR A 157 4.02 16.50 -15.41
N ASN A 158 2.72 16.48 -15.70
CA ASN A 158 1.92 17.69 -15.92
C ASN A 158 1.25 18.24 -14.65
N PHE A 159 1.47 17.60 -13.49
CA PHE A 159 0.92 18.09 -12.24
C PHE A 159 1.83 19.19 -11.68
N PRO A 160 1.32 20.42 -11.43
CA PRO A 160 2.14 21.51 -10.92
C PRO A 160 2.85 21.13 -9.63
N ASN A 161 4.15 21.42 -9.55
CA ASN A 161 5.00 21.14 -8.39
C ASN A 161 5.01 19.66 -7.98
N ALA A 162 4.80 18.74 -8.92
CA ALA A 162 4.75 17.30 -8.65
C ALA A 162 6.04 16.81 -7.99
N ARG A 163 7.20 17.27 -8.47
CA ARG A 163 8.51 16.86 -7.97
C ARG A 163 8.75 17.37 -6.56
N GLU A 164 8.46 18.63 -6.29
CA GLU A 164 8.57 19.25 -4.96
C GLU A 164 7.64 18.58 -3.96
N THR A 165 6.40 18.30 -4.37
CA THR A 165 5.42 17.57 -3.56
C THR A 165 5.90 16.15 -3.28
N ALA A 166 6.49 15.47 -4.28
CA ALA A 166 7.06 14.14 -4.08
C ALA A 166 8.22 14.17 -3.07
N LYS A 167 9.16 15.12 -3.21
CA LYS A 167 10.26 15.31 -2.27
C LYS A 167 9.78 15.52 -0.84
N TYR A 168 8.77 16.40 -0.66
CA TYR A 168 8.17 16.63 0.65
C TYR A 168 7.66 15.32 1.27
N HIS A 169 6.89 14.54 0.52
CA HIS A 169 6.33 13.29 1.02
C HIS A 169 7.40 12.20 1.26
N PHE A 170 8.46 12.13 0.45
CA PHE A 170 9.58 11.24 0.75
C PHE A 170 10.36 11.67 1.99
N GLY A 171 10.55 12.98 2.21
CA GLY A 171 11.14 13.52 3.43
C GLY A 171 10.33 13.14 4.67
N GLU A 172 9.01 13.28 4.60
CA GLU A 172 8.11 12.85 5.68
C GLU A 172 8.15 11.34 5.90
N ALA A 173 8.17 10.53 4.83
CA ALA A 173 8.29 9.08 4.96
C ALA A 173 9.61 8.70 5.65
N ILE A 174 10.73 9.30 5.26
CA ILE A 174 12.05 9.08 5.87
C ILE A 174 12.03 9.45 7.36
N ARG A 175 11.50 10.64 7.71
CA ARG A 175 11.39 11.09 9.10
C ARG A 175 10.59 10.10 9.94
N LEU A 176 9.41 9.70 9.46
CA LEU A 176 8.51 8.79 10.17
C LEU A 176 9.08 7.37 10.30
N TYR A 177 9.72 6.84 9.25
CA TYR A 177 10.43 5.55 9.35
C TYR A 177 11.60 5.62 10.34
N GLY A 178 12.32 6.75 10.42
CA GLY A 178 13.37 6.99 11.39
C GLY A 178 12.84 7.05 12.83
N GLU A 179 11.72 7.75 13.06
CA GLU A 179 11.03 7.76 14.36
C GLU A 179 10.58 6.37 14.79
N TRP A 180 10.18 5.54 13.83
CA TRP A 180 9.84 4.15 14.05
C TRP A 180 11.06 3.21 14.12
N ARG A 181 12.29 3.75 14.03
CA ARG A 181 13.57 3.02 14.11
C ARG A 181 13.75 1.97 13.01
N ALA A 182 13.20 2.22 11.83
CA ALA A 182 13.36 1.38 10.64
C ALA A 182 14.57 1.83 9.80
N ASP A 183 15.77 1.79 10.39
CA ASP A 183 16.99 2.38 9.80
C ASP A 183 17.29 1.86 8.38
N GLY A 184 17.18 0.54 8.15
CA GLY A 184 17.38 -0.02 6.81
C GLY A 184 16.37 0.48 5.76
N LYS A 185 15.14 0.85 6.18
CA LYS A 185 14.15 1.45 5.29
C LYS A 185 14.48 2.92 5.00
N VAL A 186 14.97 3.65 6.01
CA VAL A 186 15.47 5.02 5.85
C VAL A 186 16.61 5.03 4.83
N ASP A 187 17.61 4.16 5.00
CA ASP A 187 18.74 4.04 4.08
C ASP A 187 18.26 3.73 2.66
N GLN A 188 17.33 2.77 2.51
CA GLN A 188 16.75 2.42 1.20
C GLN A 188 16.12 3.64 0.52
N LEU A 189 15.31 4.42 1.25
CA LEU A 189 14.62 5.59 0.70
C LEU A 189 15.60 6.72 0.35
N GLN A 190 16.55 7.00 1.24
CA GLN A 190 17.58 8.01 1.00
C GLN A 190 18.41 7.68 -0.25
N HIS A 191 18.79 6.41 -0.45
CA HIS A 191 19.50 5.98 -1.66
C HIS A 191 18.63 6.09 -2.90
N ARG A 192 17.38 5.60 -2.83
CA ARG A 192 16.46 5.59 -3.98
C ARG A 192 16.09 6.99 -4.45
N TYR A 193 15.98 7.94 -3.54
CA TYR A 193 15.50 9.30 -3.84
C TYR A 193 16.57 10.38 -3.72
N LYS A 194 17.84 10.00 -3.56
CA LYS A 194 19.01 10.91 -3.53
C LYS A 194 19.08 11.83 -4.75
N ALA A 195 18.57 11.37 -5.89
CA ALA A 195 18.63 12.05 -7.19
C ALA A 195 17.36 12.82 -7.56
N ILE A 196 16.31 12.78 -6.73
CA ILE A 196 15.07 13.51 -7.01
C ILE A 196 15.17 14.94 -6.50
#